data_AF-A0A6M5Z290-F1
#
_entry.id   AF-A0A6M5Z290-F1
#
_cell.length_a   1.000
_cell.length_b   1.000
_cell.length_c   1.000
_cell.angle_alpha   90.00
_cell.angle_beta   90.00
_cell.angle_gamma   90.00
#
_symmetry.space_group_name_H-M   'P 1'
#
loop_
_entity.id
_entity.type
_entity.pdbx_description
1 polymer ?
#
loop_
_entity_poly.entity_id
_entity_poly.type
_entity_poly.pdbx_seq_one_letter_code
_entity_poly.pdbx_strand_id
1 'polypeptide(L)' 'MSIEARSREWVVREQTIEDPTSGLTFQFELSPEGRPVLRVFGDALPFGNREVHFDSFGWEEMAETHLGTCCTSAGK' A
#
# COMPACT_ATOMS: atom_id res chain seq x y z
N MET A 1 1.05 -4.51 -39.88
CA MET A 1 1.95 -4.12 -38.76
C MET A 1 1.38 -4.76 -37.52
N SER A 2 1.89 -5.93 -37.15
CA SER A 2 1.40 -6.68 -35.99
C SER A 2 2.25 -6.30 -34.79
N ILE A 3 1.60 -5.86 -33.71
CA ILE A 3 2.27 -5.60 -32.44
C ILE A 3 2.31 -6.94 -31.70
N GLU A 4 3.49 -7.55 -31.63
CA GLU A 4 3.71 -8.70 -30.75
C GLU A 4 3.82 -8.19 -29.31
N ALA A 5 2.75 -8.40 -28.53
CA ALA A 5 2.79 -8.21 -27.09
C ALA A 5 3.72 -9.26 -26.48
N ARG A 6 5.01 -8.92 -26.30
CA ARG A 6 5.88 -9.69 -25.43
C ARG A 6 5.23 -9.71 -24.05
N SER A 7 4.97 -10.89 -23.51
CA SER A 7 4.39 -11.09 -22.18
C SER A 7 5.35 -10.57 -21.10
N ARG A 8 5.40 -9.26 -20.91
CA ARG A 8 5.96 -8.69 -19.71
C ARG A 8 4.89 -8.84 -18.64
N GLU A 9 5.22 -9.61 -17.62
CA GLU A 9 4.39 -9.73 -16.43
C GLU A 9 4.29 -8.35 -15.77
N TRP A 10 3.06 -7.92 -15.52
CA TRP A 10 2.82 -6.66 -14.83
C TRP A 10 3.03 -6.89 -13.34
N VAL A 11 3.90 -6.10 -12.72
CA VAL A 11 4.13 -6.16 -11.27
C VAL A 11 3.52 -4.91 -10.65
N VAL A 12 2.50 -5.10 -9.84
CA VAL A 12 1.93 -4.04 -9.01
C VAL A 12 2.88 -3.83 -7.83
N ARG A 13 3.54 -2.67 -7.80
CA ARG A 13 4.45 -2.30 -6.71
C ARG A 13 3.76 -1.50 -5.62
N GLU A 14 2.73 -0.76 -6.00
CA GLU A 14 1.93 0.06 -5.11
C GLU A 14 0.46 0.01 -5.54
N GLN A 15 -0.45 -0.01 -4.58
CA GLN A 15 -1.89 0.15 -4.78
C GLN A 15 -2.49 0.95 -3.63
N THR A 16 -3.30 1.96 -3.97
CA THR A 16 -4.06 2.75 -2.99
C THR A 16 -5.55 2.52 -3.18
N ILE A 17 -6.27 2.24 -2.08
CA ILE A 17 -7.72 2.05 -2.04
C ILE A 17 -8.30 3.06 -1.05
N GLU A 18 -9.23 3.88 -1.53
CA GLU A 18 -9.96 4.85 -0.70
C GLU A 18 -11.35 4.30 -0.41
N ASP A 19 -11.74 4.25 0.86
CA ASP A 19 -13.10 3.93 1.29
C ASP A 19 -13.75 5.17 1.91
N PRO A 20 -14.55 5.93 1.14
CA PRO A 20 -15.21 7.13 1.63
C PRO A 20 -16.17 6.88 2.79
N THR A 21 -16.68 5.65 2.96
CA THR A 21 -17.66 5.33 4.00
C THR A 21 -17.01 5.27 5.37
N SER A 22 -15.83 4.64 5.45
CA SER A 22 -15.04 4.60 6.69
C SER A 22 -14.13 5.81 6.85
N GLY A 23 -13.86 6.56 5.78
CA GLY A 23 -12.87 7.63 5.76
C GLY A 23 -11.43 7.09 5.83
N LEU A 24 -11.22 5.82 5.47
CA LEU A 24 -9.92 5.16 5.49
C LEU A 24 -9.31 5.09 4.09
N THR A 25 -8.00 5.18 4.05
CA THR A 25 -7.19 4.89 2.86
C THR A 25 -6.21 3.76 3.16
N PHE A 26 -6.22 2.74 2.32
CA PHE A 26 -5.32 1.58 2.40
C PHE A 26 -4.29 1.66 1.29
N GLN A 27 -3.01 1.73 1.65
CA GLN A 27 -1.90 1.73 0.72
C GLN A 27 -1.11 0.44 0.88
N PHE A 28 -1.03 -0.34 -0.17
CA PHE A 28 -0.20 -1.53 -0.28
C PHE A 28 1.05 -1.18 -1.06
N GLU A 29 2.23 -1.50 -0.53
CA GLU A 29 3.52 -1.27 -1.17
C GLU A 29 4.43 -2.51 -0.99
N LEU A 30 5.41 -2.68 -1.88
CA LEU A 30 6.59 -3.51 -1.60
C LEU A 30 7.74 -2.65 -1.08
N SER A 31 8.28 -2.99 0.09
CA SER A 31 9.48 -2.35 0.65
C SER A 31 10.66 -2.44 -0.33
N PRO A 32 11.75 -1.67 -0.12
CA PRO A 32 12.96 -1.80 -0.92
C PRO A 32 13.52 -3.23 -0.98
N GLU A 33 13.30 -4.02 0.07
CA GLU A 33 13.67 -5.43 0.19
C GLU A 33 12.65 -6.39 -0.44
N GLY A 34 11.55 -5.86 -1.00
CA GLY A 34 10.49 -6.61 -1.65
C GLY A 34 9.46 -7.21 -0.69
N ARG A 35 9.39 -6.74 0.56
CA ARG A 35 8.41 -7.24 1.54
C ARG A 35 7.10 -6.47 1.42
N PRO A 36 5.92 -7.12 1.53
CA PRO A 36 4.66 -6.41 1.53
C PRO A 36 4.53 -5.52 2.76
N VAL A 37 4.01 -4.31 2.55
CA VAL A 37 3.69 -3.34 3.59
C VAL A 37 2.28 -2.83 3.34
N LEU A 38 1.45 -2.80 4.38
CA LEU A 38 0.15 -2.14 4.39
C LEU A 38 0.23 -0.90 5.27
N ARG A 39 -0.12 0.25 4.71
CA ARG A 39 -0.38 1.47 5.48
C ARG A 39 -1.86 1.78 5.47
N VAL A 40 -2.41 2.10 6.63
CA VAL A 40 -3.80 2.52 6.82
C VAL A 40 -3.80 3.95 7.32
N PHE A 41 -4.45 4.82 6.59
CA PHE A 41 -4.59 6.24 6.91
C PHE A 41 -6.05 6.57 7.19
N GLY A 42 -6.29 7.58 8.04
CA GLY A 42 -7.61 8.16 8.22
C GLY A 42 -7.87 8.65 9.63
N ASP A 43 -8.71 9.68 9.74
CA ASP A 43 -9.05 10.33 11.01
C ASP A 43 -9.87 9.41 11.94
N ALA A 44 -10.46 8.34 11.40
CA ALA A 44 -11.18 7.33 12.16
C ALA A 44 -10.26 6.44 13.01
N LEU A 45 -8.93 6.50 12.82
CA LEU A 45 -7.96 5.69 13.56
C LEU A 45 -7.63 6.35 14.92
N PRO A 46 -8.00 5.72 16.06
CA PRO A 46 -7.86 6.35 17.38
C PRO A 46 -6.42 6.59 17.83
N PHE A 47 -5.45 5.93 17.19
CA PHE A 47 -4.02 6.02 17.51
C PHE A 47 -3.19 6.54 16.33
N GLY A 48 -3.84 7.21 15.37
CA GLY A 48 -3.22 7.67 14.14
C GLY A 48 -3.03 6.57 13.10
N ASN A 49 -2.33 6.92 12.02
CA ASN A 49 -2.10 6.01 10.89
C ASN A 49 -1.34 4.75 11.34
N ARG A 50 -1.56 3.65 10.63
CA ARG A 50 -0.95 2.35 10.94
C ARG A 50 -0.08 1.88 9.80
N GLU A 51 1.05 1.25 10.13
CA GLU A 51 1.87 0.50 9.20
C GLU A 51 1.97 -0.94 9.69
N VAL A 52 1.82 -1.89 8.77
CA VAL A 52 1.88 -3.33 9.01
C VAL A 52 2.84 -3.92 7.99
N HIS A 53 3.88 -4.61 8.46
CA HIS A 53 4.83 -5.32 7.62
C HIS A 53 4.51 -6.80 7.64
N PHE A 54 4.64 -7.43 6.47
CA PHE A 54 4.39 -8.85 6.30
C PHE A 54 5.68 -9.60 5.99
N ASP A 55 5.77 -10.82 6.50
CA ASP A 55 6.85 -11.74 6.16
C ASP A 55 6.66 -12.34 4.74
N SER A 56 7.61 -13.18 4.32
CA SER A 56 7.55 -13.82 2.99
C SER A 56 6.44 -14.86 2.83
N PHE A 57 5.76 -15.23 3.91
CA PHE A 57 4.60 -16.12 3.90
C PHE A 57 3.27 -15.35 3.96
N GLY A 58 3.32 -14.02 4.07
CA GLY A 58 2.15 -13.14 4.17
C GLY A 58 1.59 -13.02 5.59
N TRP A 59 2.32 -13.45 6.61
CA TRP A 59 1.93 -13.22 8.01
C TRP A 59 2.40 -11.86 8.50
N GLU A 60 1.66 -11.28 9.44
CA GLU A 60 2.10 -10.06 10.13
C GLU A 60 3.41 -10.33 10.88
N GLU A 61 4.46 -9.61 10.50
CA GLU A 61 5.76 -9.64 11.17
C GLU A 61 5.85 -8.55 12.23
N MET A 62 5.33 -7.36 11.91
CA MET A 62 5.27 -6.22 12.83
C MET A 62 4.17 -5.23 12.44
N ALA A 63 3.71 -4.46 13.43
CA ALA A 63 2.80 -3.36 13.22
C ALA A 63 3.15 -2.18 14.13
N GLU A 64 3.17 -0.97 13.57
CA GLU A 64 3.51 0.26 14.29
C GLU A 64 2.67 1.47 13.84
N THR A 65 2.75 2.55 14.61
CA THR A 65 2.09 3.80 14.23
C THR A 65 2.89 4.44 13.11
N HIS A 66 2.24 4.71 12.00
CA HIS A 66 2.86 5.38 10.86
C HIS A 66 2.75 6.90 11.05
N LEU A 67 3.88 7.59 11.00
CA LEU A 67 3.92 9.05 11.18
C LEU A 67 3.90 9.82 9.86
N GLY A 68 4.01 9.14 8.72
CA GLY A 68 3.93 9.75 7.40
C GLY A 68 2.50 10.04 6.95
N THR A 69 2.40 10.79 5.86
CA THR A 69 1.15 11.05 5.15
C THR A 69 0.93 10.00 4.08
N CYS A 70 -0.34 9.74 3.73
CA CYS A 70 -0.67 8.92 2.59
C CYS A 70 0.04 9.48 1.35
N CYS A 71 0.59 8.60 0.51
CA CYS A 71 1.00 8.99 -0.84
C CYS A 71 -0.27 9.40 -1.60
N THR A 72 -0.66 10.66 -1.48
CA THR A 72 -1.68 11.21 -2.35
C THR A 72 -1.08 11.20 -3.74
N SER A 73 -1.79 10.61 -4.71
CA SER A 73 -1.57 10.91 -6.13
C SER A 73 -1.99 12.36 -6.43
N ALA A 74 -1.48 13.33 -5.67
CA ALA A 74 -1.61 14.75 -5.93
C ALA A 74 -0.49 15.12 -6.91
N GLY A 75 -0.71 14.77 -8.17
CA GLY A 75 0.25 14.93 -9.25
C GLY A 75 -0.40 15.08 -10.62
N LYS A 76 -1.57 15.72 -10.71
CA LYS A 76 -2.00 16.66 -11.77
C LYS A 76 -3.43 17.14 -11.58
#